data_AF-A0A849TMR7-F1
#
_entry.id   AF-A0A849TMR7-F1
#
_cell.length_a   1.000
_cell.length_b   1.000
_cell.length_c   1.000
_cell.angle_alpha   90.00
_cell.angle_beta   90.00
_cell.angle_gamma   90.00
#
_symmetry.space_group_name_H-M   'P 1'
#
loop_
_entity.id
_entity.type
_entity.pdbx_description
1 polymer ?
#
loop_
_entity_poly.entity_id
_entity_poly.type
_entity_poly.pdbx_seq_one_letter_code
_entity_poly.pdbx_strand_id
1 'polypeptide(L)'
;MLDLKQHSERTIGSFSRNMIACLILAATTLLPQRATAEPSAAFQTKSPFHRAKDADGQTIPCRCSFHGQLVPLGTLICMSTHLGTQIARCDLDVNVTSWVPTGIHCETSQITVPSKANKS
;
A
#
# COMPACT_ATOMS: atom_id res chain seq x y z
N MET A 1 -16.75 -42.16 29.09
CA MET A 1 -17.24 -41.89 27.72
C MET A 1 -18.32 -40.84 27.81
N LEU A 2 -17.96 -39.57 27.62
CA LEU A 2 -18.90 -38.45 27.49
C LEU A 2 -18.76 -37.97 26.05
N ASP A 3 -19.81 -38.11 25.25
CA ASP A 3 -19.89 -37.42 23.96
C ASP A 3 -21.22 -36.68 23.86
N LEU A 4 -21.08 -35.36 23.74
CA LEU A 4 -22.08 -34.38 23.38
C LEU A 4 -22.44 -34.53 21.90
N LYS A 5 -23.72 -34.45 21.52
CA LYS A 5 -24.09 -33.68 20.32
C LYS A 5 -25.57 -33.27 20.27
N GLN A 6 -25.82 -32.07 20.80
CA GLN A 6 -26.35 -30.92 20.05
C GLN A 6 -27.79 -31.02 19.46
N HIS A 7 -28.75 -30.50 20.23
CA HIS A 7 -30.03 -29.92 19.78
C HIS A 7 -29.80 -28.97 18.59
N SER A 8 -30.49 -29.08 17.45
CA SER A 8 -31.93 -29.02 17.17
C SER A 8 -32.59 -27.67 17.51
N GLU A 9 -32.75 -26.90 16.43
CA GLU A 9 -33.84 -25.99 16.10
C GLU A 9 -33.81 -24.51 16.48
N ARG A 10 -34.03 -23.72 15.42
CA ARG A 10 -34.27 -22.28 15.36
C ARG A 10 -35.56 -21.93 16.12
N THR A 11 -35.61 -20.77 16.78
CA THR A 11 -36.84 -19.95 16.81
C THR A 11 -36.46 -18.49 16.96
N ILE A 12 -36.78 -17.70 15.93
CA ILE A 12 -36.67 -16.25 15.91
C ILE A 12 -37.90 -15.70 16.64
N GLY A 13 -37.72 -15.21 17.86
CA GLY A 13 -38.76 -14.54 18.65
C GLY A 13 -38.70 -13.03 18.43
N SER A 14 -39.59 -12.51 17.58
CA SER A 14 -39.92 -11.09 17.47
C SER A 14 -41.02 -10.75 18.48
N PHE A 15 -40.75 -9.97 19.52
CA PHE A 15 -41.79 -9.17 20.18
C PHE A 15 -41.25 -7.84 20.72
N SER A 16 -42.00 -6.81 20.34
CA SER A 16 -41.78 -5.39 20.55
C SER A 16 -42.45 -4.86 21.83
N ARG A 17 -41.87 -3.75 22.34
CA ARG A 17 -42.44 -2.62 23.11
C ARG A 17 -42.02 -2.51 24.59
N ASN A 18 -41.19 -1.48 24.80
CA ASN A 18 -41.13 -0.53 25.91
C ASN A 18 -40.57 -0.95 27.28
N MET A 19 -39.50 -0.21 27.63
CA MET A 19 -39.13 0.35 28.94
C MET A 19 -38.20 -0.47 29.86
N ILE A 20 -37.22 0.29 30.40
CA ILE A 20 -36.28 0.02 31.50
C ILE A 20 -34.93 -0.56 31.02
N ALA A 21 -34.01 0.28 30.54
CA ALA A 21 -33.16 1.25 31.24
C ALA A 21 -31.78 0.66 31.60
N CYS A 22 -30.77 1.38 31.11
CA CYS A 22 -29.36 1.41 31.50
C CYS A 22 -28.90 0.44 32.60
N LEU A 23 -28.08 -0.53 32.21
CA LEU A 23 -26.83 -0.78 32.91
C LEU A 23 -25.69 -0.74 31.88
N ILE A 24 -25.03 0.42 31.88
CA ILE A 24 -23.77 0.67 31.20
C ILE A 24 -22.71 -0.20 31.89
N LEU A 25 -22.30 -1.30 31.26
CA LEU A 25 -20.97 -1.85 31.51
C LEU A 25 -20.05 -1.31 30.42
N ALA A 26 -19.47 -0.15 30.73
CA ALA A 26 -18.35 0.43 30.02
C ALA A 26 -17.14 -0.50 30.17
N ALA A 27 -16.88 -1.31 29.16
CA ALA A 27 -15.55 -1.86 28.91
C ALA A 27 -15.19 -1.55 27.46
N THR A 28 -14.93 -0.28 27.19
CA THR A 28 -14.25 0.21 26.00
C THR A 28 -12.87 -0.43 25.93
N THR A 29 -12.75 -1.58 25.28
CA THR A 29 -11.48 -1.98 24.69
C THR A 29 -11.41 -1.28 23.33
N LEU A 30 -10.86 -0.05 23.34
CA LEU A 30 -10.31 0.60 22.16
C LEU A 30 -9.19 -0.30 21.64
N LEU A 31 -9.52 -1.30 20.82
CA LEU A 31 -8.51 -1.86 19.94
C LEU A 31 -8.13 -0.76 18.95
N PRO A 32 -6.86 -0.38 18.82
CA PRO A 32 -6.43 0.41 17.68
C PRO A 32 -6.67 -0.48 16.45
N GLN A 33 -7.69 -0.13 15.65
CA GLN A 33 -7.81 -0.68 14.30
C GLN A 33 -6.55 -0.26 13.54
N ARG A 34 -5.55 -1.14 13.52
CA ARG A 34 -4.44 -1.03 12.59
C ARG A 34 -5.07 -1.17 11.21
N ALA A 35 -5.26 -0.05 10.53
CA ALA A 35 -5.72 -0.01 9.16
C ALA A 35 -4.72 -0.82 8.32
N THR A 36 -5.03 -2.10 8.09
CA THR A 36 -4.50 -2.82 6.95
C THR A 36 -5.18 -2.18 5.75
N ALA A 37 -4.53 -1.12 5.23
CA ALA A 37 -4.85 -0.59 3.92
C ALA A 37 -4.75 -1.78 2.95
N GLU A 38 -5.90 -2.26 2.50
CA GLU A 38 -5.96 -3.22 1.40
C GLU A 38 -5.25 -2.57 0.21
N PRO A 39 -4.25 -3.21 -0.42
CA PRO A 39 -3.59 -2.63 -1.57
C PRO A 39 -4.65 -2.45 -2.65
N SER A 40 -5.12 -1.22 -2.85
CA SER A 40 -6.07 -0.92 -3.92
C SER A 40 -5.49 -1.41 -5.25
N ALA A 41 -6.36 -1.83 -6.16
CA ALA A 41 -5.96 -2.31 -7.49
C ALA A 41 -5.06 -1.32 -8.26
N ALA A 42 -4.96 -0.06 -7.83
CA ALA A 42 -4.00 0.93 -8.33
C ALA A 42 -2.52 0.59 -8.05
N PHE A 43 -2.23 -0.39 -7.19
CA PHE A 43 -0.87 -0.84 -6.87
C PHE A 43 -0.43 -2.09 -7.64
N GLN A 44 -1.14 -2.48 -8.70
CA GLN A 44 -0.68 -3.58 -9.57
C GLN A 44 0.59 -3.16 -10.32
N THR A 45 1.73 -3.49 -9.73
CA THR A 45 3.04 -3.31 -10.32
C THR A 45 3.21 -4.20 -11.55
N LYS A 46 3.71 -3.62 -12.64
CA LYS A 46 4.08 -4.38 -13.85
C LYS A 46 5.40 -5.15 -13.72
N SER A 47 6.10 -5.06 -12.58
CA SER A 47 7.32 -5.83 -12.37
C SER A 47 6.99 -7.32 -12.20
N PRO A 48 7.72 -8.24 -12.86
CA PRO A 48 7.56 -9.68 -12.65
C PRO A 48 7.94 -10.13 -11.23
N PHE A 49 8.59 -9.27 -10.44
CA PHE A 49 9.18 -9.63 -9.14
C PHE A 49 8.35 -9.21 -7.91
N HIS A 50 7.07 -8.85 -8.10
CA HIS A 50 6.18 -8.36 -7.04
C HIS A 50 5.84 -9.36 -5.91
N ARG A 51 6.31 -10.60 -6.02
CA ARG A 51 6.17 -11.68 -5.01
C ARG A 51 7.48 -12.40 -4.73
N ALA A 52 8.61 -11.74 -4.95
CA ALA A 52 9.91 -12.32 -4.65
C ALA A 52 10.01 -12.73 -3.17
N LYS A 53 10.68 -13.86 -2.97
CA LYS A 53 10.95 -14.45 -1.66
C LYS A 53 12.44 -14.41 -1.38
N ASP A 54 12.82 -14.22 -0.12
CA ASP A 54 14.21 -14.36 0.31
C ASP A 54 14.60 -15.85 0.42
N ALA A 55 15.83 -16.11 0.88
CA ALA A 55 16.34 -17.46 1.08
C ALA A 55 15.52 -18.27 2.10
N ASP A 56 14.80 -17.59 3.00
CA ASP A 56 13.98 -18.17 4.06
C ASP A 56 12.50 -18.36 3.64
N GLY A 57 12.16 -17.99 2.40
CA GLY A 57 10.80 -18.09 1.85
C GLY A 57 9.85 -16.96 2.29
N GLN A 58 10.34 -15.96 3.02
CA GLN A 58 9.57 -14.80 3.43
C GLN A 58 9.42 -13.83 2.25
N THR A 59 8.26 -13.19 2.13
CA THR A 59 8.01 -12.21 1.05
C THR A 59 8.87 -10.99 1.30
N ILE A 60 9.71 -10.64 0.32
CA ILE A 60 10.52 -9.44 0.37
C ILE A 60 9.58 -8.23 0.21
N PRO A 61 9.58 -7.26 1.15
CA PRO A 61 8.82 -6.03 0.99
C PRO A 61 9.49 -5.14 -0.06
N CYS A 62 9.30 -5.47 -1.34
CA CYS A 62 9.98 -4.81 -2.44
C CYS A 62 9.44 -3.37 -2.64
N ARG A 63 10.15 -2.40 -2.08
CA ARG A 63 9.89 -0.96 -2.25
C ARG A 63 11.20 -0.19 -2.44
N CYS A 64 11.21 0.78 -3.34
CA CYS A 64 12.34 1.68 -3.52
C CYS A 64 12.15 2.95 -2.68
N SER A 65 13.24 3.62 -2.30
CA SER A 65 13.17 4.94 -1.68
C SER A 65 13.41 6.03 -2.73
N PHE A 66 12.56 7.05 -2.76
CA PHE A 66 12.74 8.25 -3.59
C PHE A 66 12.31 9.48 -2.80
N HIS A 67 13.22 10.45 -2.62
CA HIS A 67 13.01 11.64 -1.78
C HIS A 67 12.38 11.33 -0.41
N GLY A 68 12.81 10.24 0.24
CA GLY A 68 12.30 9.81 1.55
C GLY A 68 10.95 9.09 1.52
N GLN A 69 10.35 8.88 0.34
CA GLN A 69 9.12 8.13 0.19
C GLN A 69 9.41 6.70 -0.29
N LEU A 70 8.71 5.73 0.30
CA LEU A 70 8.73 4.35 -0.16
C LEU A 70 7.74 4.18 -1.31
N VAL A 71 8.25 3.85 -2.48
CA VAL A 71 7.46 3.65 -3.70
C VAL A 71 7.43 2.17 -4.09
N PRO A 72 6.30 1.68 -4.63
CA PRO A 72 6.17 0.28 -4.98
C PRO A 72 7.03 -0.11 -6.19
N LEU A 73 7.29 -1.42 -6.35
CA LEU A 73 7.89 -1.95 -7.57
C LEU A 73 7.13 -1.51 -8.82
N GLY A 74 7.79 -1.50 -9.96
CA GLY A 74 7.22 -1.14 -11.26
C GLY A 74 6.90 0.35 -11.43
N THR A 75 6.95 1.15 -10.36
CA THR A 75 6.86 2.61 -10.47
C THR A 75 8.00 3.14 -11.33
N LEU A 76 7.64 4.06 -12.23
CA LEU A 76 8.57 4.78 -13.09
C LEU A 76 8.74 6.20 -12.53
N ILE A 77 9.99 6.62 -12.36
CA ILE A 77 10.33 7.99 -11.98
C ILE A 77 11.39 8.53 -12.92
N CYS A 78 11.53 9.85 -12.97
CA CYS A 78 12.67 10.47 -13.59
C CYS A 78 13.79 10.63 -12.57
N MET A 79 14.97 10.12 -12.91
CA MET A 79 16.14 10.13 -12.05
C MET A 79 17.36 10.63 -12.82
N SER A 80 18.19 11.44 -12.18
CA SER A 80 19.46 11.87 -12.75
C SER A 80 20.49 10.74 -12.63
N THR A 81 21.13 10.41 -13.74
CA THR A 81 22.19 9.40 -13.86
C THR A 81 23.44 10.03 -14.49
N HIS A 82 24.52 9.27 -14.59
CA HIS A 82 25.73 9.72 -15.30
C HIS A 82 25.53 10.01 -16.80
N LEU A 83 24.42 9.52 -17.39
CA LEU A 83 24.03 9.77 -18.79
C LEU A 83 22.95 10.86 -18.92
N GLY A 84 22.66 11.59 -17.84
CA GLY A 84 21.59 12.59 -17.77
C GLY A 84 20.32 12.07 -17.09
N THR A 85 19.23 12.83 -17.23
CA THR A 85 17.94 12.50 -16.61
C THR A 85 17.19 11.47 -17.45
N GLN A 86 16.95 10.30 -16.87
CA GLN A 86 16.34 9.15 -17.54
C GLN A 86 15.20 8.59 -16.69
N ILE A 87 14.32 7.82 -17.32
CA ILE A 87 13.32 7.03 -16.60
C ILE A 87 14.05 5.89 -15.89
N ALA A 88 13.78 5.74 -14.59
CA ALA A 88 14.20 4.60 -13.78
C ALA A 88 12.96 3.86 -13.28
N ARG A 89 13.01 2.53 -13.32
CA ARG A 89 11.98 1.66 -12.77
C ARG A 89 12.42 1.16 -11.40
N CYS A 90 11.52 1.21 -10.43
CA CYS A 90 11.74 0.51 -9.18
C CYS A 90 11.62 -1.00 -9.47
N ASP A 91 12.72 -1.74 -9.40
CA ASP A 91 12.72 -3.16 -9.69
C ASP A 91 13.51 -3.95 -8.65
N LEU A 92 13.44 -5.28 -8.77
CA LEU A 92 14.25 -6.17 -7.95
C LEU A 92 15.44 -6.68 -8.79
N ASP A 93 16.64 -6.27 -8.41
CA ASP A 93 17.89 -6.74 -9.01
C ASP A 93 18.62 -7.66 -8.04
N VAL A 94 18.72 -8.95 -8.38
CA VAL A 94 19.32 -10.00 -7.54
C VAL A 94 18.83 -9.95 -6.09
N ASN A 95 17.50 -9.95 -5.88
CA ASN A 95 16.84 -9.84 -4.58
C ASN A 95 17.05 -8.53 -3.80
N VAL A 96 17.72 -7.55 -4.42
CA VAL A 96 17.86 -6.20 -3.86
C VAL A 96 16.89 -5.27 -4.58
N THR A 97 16.07 -4.54 -3.83
CA THR A 97 15.18 -3.55 -4.45
C THR A 97 15.98 -2.31 -4.83
N SER A 98 15.99 -1.97 -6.12
CA SER A 98 16.86 -0.93 -6.66
C SER A 98 16.17 -0.12 -7.78
N TRP A 99 16.73 1.05 -8.07
CA TRP A 99 16.32 1.86 -9.21
C TRP A 99 17.10 1.44 -10.45
N VAL A 100 16.41 0.79 -11.39
CA VAL A 100 17.01 0.31 -12.64
C VAL A 100 16.75 1.32 -13.76
N PRO A 101 17.78 1.99 -14.33
CA PRO A 101 17.60 2.90 -15.46
C PRO A 101 17.08 2.14 -16.68
N THR A 102 16.10 2.70 -17.38
CA THR A 102 15.52 2.06 -18.58
C THR A 102 16.23 2.45 -19.87
N GLY A 103 17.14 3.45 -19.82
CA GLY A 103 17.75 4.05 -21.01
C GLY A 103 16.85 5.04 -21.76
N ILE A 104 15.59 5.20 -21.32
CA ILE A 104 14.63 6.12 -21.93
C ILE A 104 14.83 7.51 -21.32
N HIS A 105 15.02 8.52 -22.16
CA HIS A 105 15.14 9.90 -21.70
C HIS A 105 13.85 10.38 -21.02
N CYS A 106 13.98 11.14 -19.94
CA CYS A 106 12.80 11.73 -19.30
C CYS A 106 12.41 13.02 -20.02
N GLU A 107 11.37 12.95 -20.85
CA GLU A 107 10.82 14.13 -21.52
C GLU A 107 10.00 14.95 -20.51
N THR A 108 10.61 16.03 -20.00
CA THR A 108 9.92 16.96 -19.11
C THR A 108 9.43 18.15 -19.93
N SER A 109 8.12 18.27 -20.16
CA SER A 109 7.55 19.44 -20.81
C SER A 109 7.68 20.66 -19.89
N GLN A 110 8.67 21.52 -20.13
CA GLN A 110 8.82 22.76 -19.38
C GLN A 110 7.93 23.86 -19.98
N ILE A 111 6.95 24.32 -19.21
CA ILE A 111 6.26 25.58 -19.51
C ILE A 111 7.20 26.71 -19.07
N THR A 112 7.78 27.41 -20.04
CA THR A 112 8.48 28.67 -19.77
C THR A 112 7.41 29.72 -19.47
N VAL A 113 7.17 30.00 -18.19
CA VAL A 113 6.36 31.16 -17.81
C VAL A 113 7.28 32.38 -17.91
N PRO A 114 6.99 33.36 -18.77
CA PRO A 114 7.81 34.56 -18.85
C PRO A 114 7.73 35.32 -17.52
N SER A 115 8.87 35.36 -16.81
CA SER A 115 9.06 36.24 -15.66
C SER A 115 8.93 37.69 -16.14
N LYS A 116 7.92 38.41 -15.65
CA LYS A 116 7.79 39.85 -15.94
C LYS A 116 9.05 40.54 -15.44
N ALA A 117 9.82 41.11 -16.36
CA ALA A 117 10.93 41.98 -16.07
C ALA A 117 10.46 43.11 -15.14
N ASN A 118 11.01 43.16 -13.93
CA ASN A 118 10.91 44.33 -13.07
C ASN A 118 11.69 45.46 -13.75
N LYS A 119 10.97 46.48 -14.24
CA LYS A 119 11.54 47.73 -14.72
C LYS A 119 11.60 48.69 -13.53
N SER A 120 12.80 48.92 -13.02
CA SER A 120 13.10 50.00 -12.08
C SER A 120 13.09 51.36 -12.74
#